data_AF-A0A1C6HH09-F1
#
_entry.id   AF-A0A1C6HH09-F1
#
_cell.length_a   1.000
_cell.length_b   1.000
_cell.length_c   1.000
_cell.angle_alpha   90.00
_cell.angle_beta   90.00
_cell.angle_gamma   90.00
#
_symmetry.space_group_name_H-M   'P 1'
#
loop_
_entity.id
_entity.type
_entity.pdbx_description
1 polymer ?
#
loop_
_entity_poly.entity_id
_entity_poly.type
_entity_poly.pdbx_seq_one_letter_code
_entity_poly.pdbx_strand_id
1 'polypeptide(L)'
;MLGKILGYEVNGNLILVNYKDIQCTVTMVNERVVNFFAPFFRKERNSKAVENLKCENIEFSVEKNEGCLNVKTKLLDIRIYDDFKVDIFKSNGEALCRDFRGERKPFRRLGANFSLAAEEGHKLEGHEEYKIYVSKVMENDMYFYGLGERTGSLNKKGYHYRNWNTDDPTPHGETYAQLYKSIPFLITMKDKEACGIFFDNHFESHFDMGKENSNYYYFGAKDGNLDYYFIYGPEVSKVVNEYTNLTGKTPLPQVWTLGYQYNQLQGHTNKNSLK
;
A
#
# COMPACT_ATOMS: atom_id res chain seq x y z
N MET A 1 14.93 6.42 11.37
CA MET A 1 15.06 5.05 11.91
C MET A 1 14.56 5.07 13.34
N LEU A 2 13.71 4.12 13.71
CA LEU A 2 13.05 4.04 15.04
C LEU A 2 13.95 3.37 16.08
N GLY A 3 14.97 2.63 15.64
CA GLY A 3 15.92 1.94 16.50
C GLY A 3 15.38 0.61 17.03
N LYS A 4 15.90 0.20 18.19
CA LYS A 4 15.65 -1.12 18.77
C LYS A 4 14.31 -1.22 19.49
N ILE A 5 13.71 -2.41 19.48
CA ILE A 5 12.52 -2.71 20.29
C ILE A 5 12.89 -2.76 21.77
N LEU A 6 12.35 -1.82 22.55
CA LEU A 6 12.55 -1.74 24.00
C LEU A 6 11.62 -2.69 24.76
N GLY A 7 10.35 -2.76 24.36
CA GLY A 7 9.34 -3.58 25.01
C GLY A 7 8.05 -3.66 24.21
N TYR A 8 7.08 -4.42 24.71
CA TYR A 8 5.75 -4.50 24.11
C TYR A 8 4.68 -4.69 25.19
N GLU A 9 3.46 -4.29 24.86
CA GLU A 9 2.26 -4.49 25.68
C GLU A 9 1.14 -5.03 24.79
N VAL A 10 0.33 -5.95 25.31
CA VAL A 10 -0.79 -6.56 24.58
C VAL A 10 -2.10 -6.20 25.27
N ASN A 11 -2.97 -5.51 24.54
CA ASN A 11 -4.27 -5.02 25.02
C ASN A 11 -5.37 -5.54 24.08
N GLY A 12 -5.93 -6.72 24.37
CA GLY A 12 -6.86 -7.39 23.47
C GLY A 12 -6.20 -7.69 22.13
N ASN A 13 -6.73 -7.13 21.05
CA ASN A 13 -6.19 -7.27 19.69
C ASN A 13 -5.08 -6.26 19.34
N LEU A 14 -4.74 -5.38 20.27
CA LEU A 14 -3.77 -4.30 20.07
C LEU A 14 -2.42 -4.70 20.67
N ILE A 15 -1.36 -4.59 19.90
CA ILE A 15 0.01 -4.80 20.36
C ILE A 15 0.74 -3.46 20.26
N LEU A 16 1.12 -2.90 21.40
CA LEU A 16 1.93 -1.70 21.48
C LEU A 16 3.39 -2.12 21.47
N VAL A 17 4.17 -1.60 20.52
CA VAL A 17 5.60 -1.87 20.37
C VAL A 17 6.37 -0.58 20.69
N ASN A 18 7.14 -0.64 21.77
CA ASN A 18 7.85 0.52 22.31
C ASN A 18 9.25 0.62 21.70
N TYR A 19 9.52 1.74 21.04
CA TYR A 19 10.85 2.18 20.62
C TYR A 19 11.30 3.35 21.50
N LYS A 20 12.51 3.88 21.27
CA LYS A 20 13.10 4.94 22.11
C LYS A 20 12.23 6.19 22.22
N ASP A 21 11.80 6.72 21.08
CA ASP A 21 11.12 8.02 21.00
C ASP A 21 9.68 7.91 20.46
N ILE A 22 9.25 6.70 20.09
CA ILE A 22 7.93 6.45 19.50
C ILE A 22 7.34 5.13 20.01
N GLN A 23 6.02 5.09 20.12
CA GLN A 23 5.27 3.85 20.30
C GLN A 23 4.53 3.56 19.00
N CYS A 24 4.76 2.38 18.43
CA CYS A 24 4.06 1.90 17.25
C CYS A 24 3.00 0.89 17.66
N THR A 25 2.02 0.68 16.80
CA THR A 25 0.86 -0.16 17.10
C THR A 25 0.69 -1.19 16.01
N VAL A 26 0.48 -2.44 16.40
CA VAL A 26 0.06 -3.53 15.52
C VAL A 26 -1.31 -3.99 15.98
N THR A 27 -2.30 -3.85 15.11
CA THR A 27 -3.69 -4.24 15.43
C THR A 27 -4.06 -5.48 14.64
N MET A 28 -4.41 -6.54 15.36
CA MET A 28 -4.95 -7.74 14.76
C MET A 28 -6.44 -7.54 14.48
N VAL A 29 -6.79 -7.29 13.22
CA VAL A 29 -8.18 -7.02 12.85
C VAL A 29 -8.97 -8.33 12.79
N ASN A 30 -8.38 -9.34 12.16
CA ASN A 30 -8.84 -10.74 12.17
C ASN A 30 -7.66 -11.67 11.83
N GLU A 31 -7.92 -12.95 11.60
CA GLU A 31 -6.89 -13.96 11.26
C GLU A 31 -6.12 -13.67 9.95
N ARG A 32 -6.61 -12.76 9.11
CA ARG A 32 -6.08 -12.45 7.77
C ARG A 32 -5.59 -11.02 7.62
N VAL A 33 -6.11 -10.11 8.43
CA VAL A 33 -5.92 -8.68 8.28
C VAL A 33 -5.20 -8.14 9.50
N VAL A 34 -4.07 -7.48 9.25
CA VAL A 34 -3.24 -6.86 10.29
C VAL A 34 -2.93 -5.44 9.89
N ASN A 35 -3.14 -4.51 10.82
CA ASN A 35 -2.79 -3.11 10.67
C ASN A 35 -1.46 -2.80 11.36
N PHE A 36 -0.62 -2.01 10.70
CA PHE A 36 0.64 -1.52 11.22
C PHE A 36 0.62 0.01 11.20
N PHE A 37 0.78 0.60 12.38
CA PHE A 37 0.69 2.05 12.57
C PHE A 37 1.91 2.60 13.30
N ALA A 38 2.55 3.61 12.73
CA ALA A 38 3.59 4.41 13.39
C ALA A 38 3.24 5.91 13.33
N PRO A 39 3.13 6.59 14.48
CA PRO A 39 2.64 7.97 14.59
C PRO A 39 3.70 9.03 14.27
N PHE A 40 4.22 9.04 13.03
CA PHE A 40 5.24 10.00 12.59
C PHE A 40 4.75 11.45 12.49
N PHE A 41 3.44 11.66 12.29
CA PHE A 41 2.79 12.95 12.08
C PHE A 41 1.73 13.26 13.15
N ARG A 42 0.90 12.28 13.51
CA ARG A 42 -0.13 12.41 14.56
C ARG A 42 -0.18 11.16 15.43
N LYS A 43 -0.43 11.35 16.74
CA LYS A 43 -0.54 10.26 17.71
C LYS A 43 -1.70 9.31 17.39
N GLU A 44 -2.83 9.88 17.00
CA GLU A 44 -4.04 9.12 16.74
C GLU A 44 -4.19 8.78 15.25
N ARG A 45 -4.82 7.64 15.00
CA ARG A 45 -5.16 7.19 13.67
C ARG A 45 -6.36 7.97 13.14
N ASN A 46 -6.26 8.49 11.91
CA ASN A 46 -7.29 9.32 11.28
C ASN A 46 -7.53 8.84 9.84
N SER A 47 -8.13 7.65 9.72
CA SER A 47 -8.49 7.08 8.43
C SER A 47 -9.61 7.86 7.76
N LYS A 48 -9.54 7.98 6.43
CA LYS A 48 -10.65 8.48 5.59
C LYS A 48 -11.36 7.38 4.81
N ALA A 49 -10.84 6.16 4.85
CA ALA A 49 -11.39 5.01 4.13
C ALA A 49 -12.02 3.98 5.08
N VAL A 50 -11.47 3.81 6.28
CA VAL A 50 -11.90 2.80 7.25
C VAL A 50 -12.68 3.49 8.37
N GLU A 51 -14.00 3.38 8.30
CA GLU A 51 -14.90 3.89 9.33
C GLU A 51 -15.12 2.82 10.41
N ASN A 52 -14.77 3.14 11.67
CA ASN A 52 -14.94 2.26 12.83
C ASN A 52 -14.29 0.88 12.64
N LEU A 53 -12.97 0.79 12.80
CA LEU A 53 -12.24 -0.48 12.68
C LEU A 53 -12.79 -1.53 13.67
N LYS A 54 -13.56 -2.49 13.14
CA LYS A 54 -14.08 -3.62 13.91
C LYS A 54 -13.04 -4.73 13.90
N CYS A 55 -12.61 -5.14 15.08
CA CYS A 55 -11.72 -6.27 15.23
C CYS A 55 -12.51 -7.48 15.73
N GLU A 56 -12.25 -8.64 15.14
CA GLU A 56 -12.80 -9.92 15.60
C GLU A 56 -12.01 -10.41 16.82
N ASN A 57 -12.67 -11.12 17.74
CA ASN A 57 -11.95 -11.76 18.84
C ASN A 57 -11.16 -12.94 18.27
N ILE A 58 -9.83 -12.83 18.27
CA ILE A 58 -8.93 -13.86 17.78
C ILE A 58 -7.95 -14.29 18.87
N GLU A 59 -7.52 -15.54 18.80
CA GLU A 59 -6.44 -16.06 19.65
C GLU A 59 -5.11 -15.90 18.90
N PHE A 60 -4.15 -15.24 19.54
CA PHE A 60 -2.79 -15.12 19.04
C PHE A 60 -1.80 -15.12 20.19
N SER A 61 -0.57 -15.56 19.92
CA SER A 61 0.53 -15.49 20.88
C SER A 61 1.54 -14.43 20.46
N VAL A 62 2.17 -13.80 21.46
CA VAL A 62 3.22 -12.81 21.25
C VAL A 62 4.44 -13.23 22.06
N GLU A 63 5.54 -13.50 21.37
CA GLU A 63 6.80 -13.95 21.95
C GLU A 63 7.93 -13.03 21.50
N LYS A 64 8.76 -12.56 22.44
CA LYS A 64 9.97 -11.80 22.11
C LYS A 64 11.15 -12.76 21.96
N ASN A 65 11.67 -12.87 20.74
CA ASN A 65 12.88 -13.61 20.43
C ASN A 65 14.06 -12.63 20.29
N GLU A 66 15.29 -13.16 20.15
CA GLU A 66 16.48 -12.31 19.93
C GLU A 66 16.33 -11.44 18.67
N GLY A 67 16.07 -10.14 18.87
CA GLY A 67 16.00 -9.15 17.80
C GLY A 67 14.66 -9.03 17.07
N CYS A 68 13.61 -9.78 17.46
CA CYS A 68 12.27 -9.58 16.92
C CYS A 68 11.15 -9.92 17.92
N LEU A 69 10.01 -9.24 17.73
CA LEU A 69 8.74 -9.59 18.35
C LEU A 69 7.95 -10.45 17.36
N ASN A 70 7.62 -11.67 17.77
CA ASN A 70 6.92 -12.63 16.94
C ASN A 70 5.46 -12.75 17.38
N VAL A 71 4.54 -12.55 16.44
CA VAL A 71 3.09 -12.62 16.64
C VAL A 71 2.55 -13.76 15.78
N LYS A 72 2.03 -14.80 16.42
CA LYS A 72 1.49 -15.98 15.74
C LYS A 72 -0.02 -16.05 15.87
N THR A 73 -0.69 -16.24 14.74
CA THR A 73 -2.10 -16.59 14.66
C THR A 73 -2.25 -17.99 14.05
N LYS A 74 -3.48 -18.45 13.84
CA LYS A 74 -3.74 -19.71 13.14
C LYS A 74 -3.21 -19.70 11.70
N LEU A 75 -3.27 -18.55 11.02
CA LEU A 75 -2.90 -18.42 9.61
C LEU A 75 -1.54 -17.76 9.39
N LEU A 76 -1.13 -16.83 10.25
CA LEU A 76 0.02 -15.96 10.02
C LEU A 76 1.09 -16.09 11.11
N ASP A 77 2.35 -15.97 10.72
CA ASP A 77 3.52 -15.79 11.59
C ASP A 77 4.16 -14.44 11.22
N ILE A 78 4.00 -13.45 12.10
CA ILE A 78 4.37 -12.05 11.84
C ILE A 78 5.57 -11.70 12.73
N ARG A 79 6.65 -11.28 12.09
CA ARG A 79 7.91 -10.91 12.76
C ARG A 79 8.14 -9.42 12.63
N ILE A 80 8.11 -8.73 13.76
CA ILE A 80 8.37 -7.29 13.87
C ILE A 80 9.80 -7.12 14.39
N TYR A 81 10.63 -6.42 13.64
CA TYR A 81 12.03 -6.17 13.91
C TYR A 81 12.27 -4.72 14.32
N ASP A 82 13.53 -4.42 14.64
CA ASP A 82 14.03 -3.06 14.78
C ASP A 82 13.65 -2.18 13.56
N ASP A 83 13.54 -0.88 13.79
CA ASP A 83 13.04 0.10 12.82
C ASP A 83 11.60 -0.15 12.34
N PHE A 84 10.82 -0.95 13.07
CA PHE A 84 9.46 -1.36 12.72
C PHE A 84 9.39 -2.06 11.36
N LYS A 85 10.45 -2.80 11.02
CA LYS A 85 10.45 -3.67 9.86
C LYS A 85 9.60 -4.91 10.12
N VAL A 86 8.82 -5.34 9.15
CA VAL A 86 7.86 -6.42 9.28
C VAL A 86 8.04 -7.45 8.18
N ASP A 87 8.22 -8.71 8.60
CA ASP A 87 8.09 -9.88 7.75
C ASP A 87 6.86 -10.68 8.15
N ILE A 88 6.16 -11.21 7.15
CA ILE A 88 4.91 -11.94 7.31
C ILE A 88 5.05 -13.26 6.55
N PHE A 89 4.81 -14.34 7.28
CA PHE A 89 4.81 -15.70 6.79
C PHE A 89 3.43 -16.32 7.03
N LYS A 90 3.12 -17.38 6.29
CA LYS A 90 2.07 -18.31 6.68
C LYS A 90 2.52 -19.10 7.91
N SER A 91 1.57 -19.65 8.66
CA SER A 91 1.86 -20.50 9.82
C SER A 91 2.69 -21.75 9.50
N ASN A 92 2.77 -22.17 8.23
CA ASN A 92 3.65 -23.24 7.74
C ASN A 92 5.10 -22.79 7.43
N GLY A 93 5.43 -21.50 7.61
CA GLY A 93 6.75 -20.92 7.35
C GLY A 93 6.98 -20.36 5.94
N GLU A 94 5.99 -20.46 5.04
CA GLU A 94 6.08 -19.89 3.69
C GLU A 94 6.03 -18.34 3.74
N ALA A 95 6.99 -17.67 3.10
CA ALA A 95 7.07 -16.21 3.12
C ALA A 95 6.01 -15.57 2.21
N LEU A 96 5.21 -14.66 2.78
CA LEU A 96 4.19 -13.90 2.03
C LEU A 96 4.67 -12.50 1.66
N CYS A 97 5.26 -11.78 2.62
CA CYS A 97 5.70 -10.40 2.43
C CYS A 97 6.83 -10.10 3.40
N ARG A 98 7.95 -9.57 2.92
CA ARG A 98 9.14 -9.31 3.74
C ARG A 98 9.67 -7.92 3.49
N ASP A 99 10.13 -7.24 4.53
CA ASP A 99 10.82 -5.97 4.35
C ASP A 99 12.20 -6.16 3.73
N PHE A 100 12.48 -5.33 2.73
CA PHE A 100 13.79 -5.27 2.09
C PHE A 100 14.80 -4.64 3.06
N ARG A 101 15.92 -5.33 3.27
CA ARG A 101 16.97 -4.92 4.20
C ARG A 101 18.24 -4.40 3.51
N GLY A 102 18.30 -4.47 2.19
CA GLY A 102 19.40 -3.89 1.42
C GLY A 102 19.30 -2.37 1.32
N GLU A 103 20.34 -1.77 0.76
CA GLU A 103 20.36 -0.35 0.44
C GLU A 103 19.48 -0.06 -0.80
N ARG A 104 18.77 1.08 -0.77
CA ARG A 104 18.06 1.60 -1.95
C ARG A 104 19.10 1.88 -3.04
N LYS A 105 19.05 1.12 -4.13
CA LYS A 105 20.02 1.17 -5.24
C LYS A 105 19.30 1.31 -6.57
N PRO A 106 18.83 2.51 -6.91
CA PRO A 106 18.15 2.75 -8.17
C PRO A 106 18.99 2.36 -9.38
N PHE A 107 18.36 1.83 -10.43
CA PHE A 107 19.05 1.50 -11.68
C PHE A 107 19.78 2.73 -12.24
N ARG A 108 21.06 2.55 -12.59
CA ARG A 108 21.82 3.55 -13.35
C ARG A 108 21.30 3.57 -14.78
N ARG A 109 20.58 4.62 -15.16
CA ARG A 109 20.14 4.81 -16.54
C ARG A 109 21.32 5.31 -17.37
N LEU A 110 21.96 4.41 -18.10
CA LEU A 110 22.99 4.73 -19.10
C LEU A 110 22.30 5.40 -20.30
N GLY A 111 22.47 6.71 -20.47
CA GLY A 111 21.88 7.44 -21.60
C GLY A 111 21.71 8.95 -21.40
N ALA A 112 21.71 9.44 -20.16
CA ALA A 112 21.85 10.87 -19.88
C ALA A 112 23.29 11.13 -19.46
N ASN A 113 24.03 11.97 -20.17
CA ASN A 113 25.19 12.63 -19.57
C ASN A 113 24.63 13.54 -18.47
N PHE A 114 24.50 13.00 -17.25
CA PHE A 114 23.93 13.69 -16.10
C PHE A 114 24.65 15.02 -15.83
N SER A 115 25.94 15.12 -16.16
CA SER A 115 26.73 16.35 -16.15
C SER A 115 26.22 17.38 -17.16
N LEU A 116 26.01 16.99 -18.42
CA LEU A 116 25.55 17.87 -19.49
C LEU A 116 24.11 18.37 -19.24
N ALA A 117 23.22 17.49 -18.78
CA ALA A 117 21.84 17.89 -18.44
C ALA A 117 21.78 18.87 -17.27
N ALA A 118 22.64 18.70 -16.25
CA ALA A 118 22.78 19.66 -15.16
C ALA A 118 23.39 21.00 -15.63
N GLU A 119 24.35 20.97 -16.56
CA GLU A 119 24.94 22.17 -17.18
C GLU A 119 23.93 22.95 -18.04
N GLU A 120 22.98 22.26 -18.68
CA GLU A 120 21.88 22.85 -19.46
C GLU A 120 20.70 23.34 -18.58
N GLY A 121 20.82 23.26 -17.25
CA GLY A 121 19.80 23.73 -16.32
C GLY A 121 18.60 22.79 -16.16
N HIS A 122 18.66 21.57 -16.68
CA HIS A 122 17.66 20.54 -16.36
C HIS A 122 17.83 20.09 -14.92
N LYS A 123 16.75 20.15 -14.12
CA LYS A 123 16.71 19.49 -12.82
C LYS A 123 16.85 18.00 -13.05
N LEU A 124 18.01 17.45 -12.72
CA LEU A 124 18.13 16.03 -12.47
C LEU A 124 17.11 15.74 -11.35
N GLU A 125 16.06 14.97 -11.64
CA GLU A 125 15.22 14.43 -10.59
C GLU A 125 16.11 13.52 -9.73
N GLY A 126 16.72 14.09 -8.69
CA GLY A 126 17.29 13.32 -7.61
C GLY A 126 16.22 12.38 -7.09
N HIS A 127 16.64 11.23 -6.56
CA HIS A 127 15.70 10.27 -5.99
C HIS A 127 14.80 10.97 -4.98
N GLU A 128 13.49 10.91 -5.22
CA GLU A 128 12.56 11.54 -4.30
C GLU A 128 12.71 10.90 -2.92
N GLU A 129 12.94 11.73 -1.91
CA GLU A 129 12.88 11.32 -0.52
C GLU A 129 11.43 11.36 -0.05
N TYR A 130 11.01 10.28 0.60
CA TYR A 130 9.69 10.15 1.19
C TYR A 130 9.85 10.13 2.71
N LYS A 131 9.08 10.97 3.42
CA LYS A 131 9.07 10.96 4.90
C LYS A 131 8.62 9.60 5.42
N ILE A 132 7.65 9.00 4.74
CA ILE A 132 7.20 7.64 4.99
C ILE A 132 7.67 6.78 3.82
N TYR A 133 8.42 5.72 4.12
CA TYR A 133 8.95 4.82 3.11
C TYR A 133 9.00 3.40 3.63
N VAL A 134 8.36 2.47 2.92
CA VAL A 134 8.41 1.04 3.20
C VAL A 134 8.76 0.31 1.92
N SER A 135 9.90 -0.39 1.93
CA SER A 135 10.34 -1.25 0.84
C SER A 135 10.21 -2.71 1.21
N LYS A 136 9.58 -3.48 0.33
CA LYS A 136 9.40 -4.92 0.45
C LYS A 136 10.29 -5.66 -0.56
N VAL A 137 10.72 -6.87 -0.20
CA VAL A 137 11.47 -7.76 -1.09
C VAL A 137 10.63 -8.07 -2.32
N MET A 138 11.23 -7.97 -3.50
CA MET A 138 10.61 -8.33 -4.76
C MET A 138 11.24 -9.60 -5.32
N GLU A 139 10.41 -10.58 -5.66
CA GLU A 139 10.82 -11.84 -6.27
C GLU A 139 10.41 -11.88 -7.75
N ASN A 140 11.10 -12.69 -8.56
CA ASN A 140 10.98 -12.67 -10.02
C ASN A 140 9.58 -13.07 -10.52
N ASP A 141 8.89 -13.91 -9.77
CA ASP A 141 7.56 -14.46 -10.03
C ASP A 141 6.43 -13.68 -9.35
N MET A 142 6.72 -12.49 -8.80
CA MET A 142 5.69 -11.61 -8.26
C MET A 142 5.00 -10.79 -9.34
N TYR A 143 3.67 -10.67 -9.20
CA TYR A 143 2.77 -9.86 -10.02
C TYR A 143 2.05 -8.83 -9.14
N PHE A 144 1.69 -7.69 -9.74
CA PHE A 144 1.14 -6.54 -9.03
C PHE A 144 -0.13 -6.04 -9.70
N TYR A 145 -1.18 -5.78 -8.93
CA TYR A 145 -2.50 -5.33 -9.41
C TYR A 145 -3.11 -4.29 -8.47
N GLY A 146 -4.20 -3.66 -8.88
CA GLY A 146 -4.92 -2.67 -8.08
C GLY A 146 -4.47 -1.24 -8.36
N LEU A 147 -4.35 -0.43 -7.30
CA LEU A 147 -4.06 1.01 -7.30
C LEU A 147 -5.16 1.90 -7.93
N GLY A 148 -6.37 1.36 -8.05
CA GLY A 148 -7.54 2.05 -8.58
C GLY A 148 -7.46 2.31 -10.08
N GLU A 149 -7.78 3.54 -10.48
CA GLU A 149 -7.79 3.96 -11.87
C GLU A 149 -6.37 4.30 -12.33
N ARG A 150 -5.77 3.38 -13.10
CA ARG A 150 -4.39 3.52 -13.61
C ARG A 150 -4.31 3.10 -15.07
N THR A 151 -3.55 3.84 -15.87
CA THR A 151 -3.22 3.44 -17.24
C THR A 151 -2.18 2.32 -17.28
N GLY A 152 -1.88 1.83 -18.49
CA GLY A 152 -0.90 0.78 -18.74
C GLY A 152 -1.44 -0.62 -18.47
N SER A 153 -0.52 -1.60 -18.47
CA SER A 153 -0.86 -3.03 -18.31
C SER A 153 -1.61 -3.32 -17.01
N LEU A 154 -2.40 -4.40 -16.99
CA LEU A 154 -3.04 -4.89 -15.77
C LEU A 154 -2.01 -5.29 -14.72
N ASN A 155 -0.94 -5.99 -15.14
CA ASN A 155 0.21 -6.26 -14.28
C ASN A 155 1.06 -4.99 -14.16
N LYS A 156 1.15 -4.46 -12.94
CA LYS A 156 1.84 -3.21 -12.63
C LYS A 156 3.34 -3.36 -12.40
N LYS A 157 3.90 -4.57 -12.56
CA LYS A 157 5.35 -4.82 -12.47
C LYS A 157 6.15 -3.89 -13.39
N GLY A 158 7.16 -3.22 -12.85
CA GLY A 158 8.00 -2.26 -13.57
C GLY A 158 7.38 -0.87 -13.75
N TYR A 159 6.20 -0.61 -13.20
CA TYR A 159 5.60 0.72 -13.17
C TYR A 159 5.84 1.44 -11.85
N HIS A 160 5.74 2.77 -11.91
CA HIS A 160 5.65 3.66 -10.75
C HIS A 160 4.39 4.51 -10.90
N TYR A 161 3.58 4.57 -9.86
CA TYR A 161 2.36 5.38 -9.82
C TYR A 161 2.36 6.33 -8.63
N ARG A 162 1.73 7.49 -8.85
CA ARG A 162 1.55 8.55 -7.89
C ARG A 162 0.06 8.70 -7.58
N ASN A 163 -0.30 8.66 -6.31
CA ASN A 163 -1.62 9.02 -5.79
C ASN A 163 -1.64 10.53 -5.55
N TRP A 164 -2.03 11.25 -6.59
CA TRP A 164 -2.28 12.69 -6.55
C TRP A 164 -3.37 12.97 -7.58
N ASN A 165 -4.60 13.16 -7.11
CA ASN A 165 -5.76 13.37 -7.99
C ASN A 165 -5.49 14.57 -8.90
N THR A 166 -5.38 14.31 -10.20
CA THR A 166 -4.97 15.31 -11.18
C THR A 166 -5.96 15.30 -12.32
N ASP A 167 -6.45 16.50 -12.67
CA ASP A 167 -7.19 16.72 -13.89
C ASP A 167 -6.20 17.11 -14.99
N ASP A 168 -5.78 16.11 -15.77
CA ASP A 168 -4.97 16.33 -16.96
C ASP A 168 -5.83 16.06 -18.20
N PRO A 169 -6.15 17.09 -19.01
CA PRO A 169 -7.00 16.95 -20.19
C PRO A 169 -6.27 16.34 -21.39
N THR A 170 -4.96 16.12 -21.31
CA THR A 170 -4.20 15.54 -22.41
C THR A 170 -4.51 14.04 -22.58
N PRO A 171 -4.32 13.45 -23.79
CA PRO A 171 -4.64 12.04 -24.01
C PRO A 171 -3.89 11.11 -23.06
N HIS A 172 -4.63 10.32 -22.27
CA HIS A 172 -4.07 9.44 -21.25
C HIS A 172 -3.39 8.23 -21.90
N GLY A 173 -2.05 8.29 -21.96
CA GLY A 173 -1.20 7.21 -22.43
C GLY A 173 -0.83 6.21 -21.32
N GLU A 174 -0.18 5.12 -21.72
CA GLU A 174 0.21 4.02 -20.82
C GLU A 174 1.19 4.44 -19.72
N THR A 175 1.92 5.53 -19.91
CA THR A 175 2.98 5.99 -19.01
C THR A 175 2.51 7.01 -17.97
N TYR A 176 1.21 7.34 -17.94
CA TYR A 176 0.66 8.29 -16.97
C TYR A 176 0.79 7.76 -15.55
N ALA A 177 1.52 8.50 -14.72
CA ALA A 177 1.75 8.11 -13.33
C ALA A 177 0.53 8.37 -12.42
N GLN A 178 -0.37 9.28 -12.81
CA GLN A 178 -1.51 9.74 -12.01
C GLN A 178 -2.72 10.09 -12.88
N LEU A 179 -3.91 9.94 -12.31
CA LEU A 179 -5.22 10.24 -12.94
C LEU A 179 -6.15 10.85 -11.87
N TYR A 180 -7.46 10.82 -12.11
CA TYR A 180 -8.48 11.45 -11.28
C TYR A 180 -8.67 10.82 -9.90
N LYS A 181 -8.37 9.53 -9.74
CA LYS A 181 -8.68 8.77 -8.51
C LYS A 181 -7.42 8.18 -7.89
N SER A 182 -7.30 8.33 -6.58
CA SER A 182 -6.24 7.75 -5.77
C SER A 182 -6.82 6.71 -4.82
N ILE A 183 -6.57 5.43 -5.10
CA ILE A 183 -6.96 4.31 -4.25
C ILE A 183 -5.67 3.54 -3.90
N PRO A 184 -5.05 3.79 -2.73
CA PRO A 184 -3.76 3.22 -2.35
C PRO A 184 -3.86 1.74 -1.89
N PHE A 185 -4.52 0.90 -2.71
CA PHE A 185 -4.70 -0.52 -2.46
C PHE A 185 -3.99 -1.35 -3.54
N LEU A 186 -2.87 -1.95 -3.15
CA LEU A 186 -2.05 -2.81 -3.98
C LEU A 186 -2.39 -4.28 -3.69
N ILE A 187 -2.53 -5.09 -4.73
CA ILE A 187 -2.61 -6.54 -4.63
C ILE A 187 -1.32 -7.11 -5.20
N THR A 188 -0.64 -7.92 -4.40
CA THR A 188 0.52 -8.71 -4.79
C THR A 188 0.11 -10.16 -4.95
N MET A 189 0.64 -10.83 -5.95
CA MET A 189 0.41 -12.25 -6.18
C MET A 189 1.73 -12.93 -6.50
N LYS A 190 2.02 -14.02 -5.80
CA LYS A 190 3.14 -14.90 -6.07
C LYS A 190 2.63 -16.33 -6.06
N ASP A 191 2.96 -17.10 -7.10
CA ASP A 191 2.41 -18.44 -7.33
C ASP A 191 0.87 -18.47 -7.29
N LYS A 192 0.29 -18.91 -6.17
CA LYS A 192 -1.15 -18.97 -5.91
C LYS A 192 -1.53 -18.31 -4.58
N GLU A 193 -0.67 -17.44 -4.09
CA GLU A 193 -0.87 -16.71 -2.84
C GLU A 193 -1.03 -15.22 -3.17
N ALA A 194 -2.25 -14.72 -2.96
CA ALA A 194 -2.53 -13.29 -3.09
C ALA A 194 -2.51 -12.60 -1.71
N CYS A 195 -1.94 -11.41 -1.69
CA CYS A 195 -1.88 -10.53 -0.53
C CYS A 195 -2.25 -9.11 -0.94
N GLY A 196 -2.91 -8.38 -0.06
CA GLY A 196 -3.24 -6.96 -0.22
C GLY A 196 -2.39 -6.09 0.70
N ILE A 197 -2.01 -4.93 0.20
CA ILE A 197 -1.46 -3.82 0.96
C ILE A 197 -2.37 -2.62 0.73
N PHE A 198 -3.11 -2.23 1.76
CA PHE A 198 -3.86 -0.96 1.74
C PHE A 198 -3.09 0.06 2.58
N PHE A 199 -2.54 1.08 1.93
CA PHE A 199 -1.79 2.15 2.58
C PHE A 199 -2.72 3.31 2.90
N ASP A 200 -3.15 3.40 4.16
CA ASP A 200 -4.14 4.34 4.68
C ASP A 200 -3.50 5.72 4.96
N ASN A 201 -2.91 6.29 3.92
CA ASN A 201 -2.28 7.61 3.95
C ASN A 201 -2.85 8.47 2.81
N HIS A 202 -3.45 9.60 3.18
CA HIS A 202 -4.14 10.51 2.25
C HIS A 202 -3.25 11.64 1.72
N PHE A 203 -1.96 11.67 2.05
CA PHE A 203 -1.00 12.56 1.42
C PHE A 203 -0.60 12.00 0.05
N GLU A 204 0.17 12.78 -0.69
CA GLU A 204 0.78 12.33 -1.94
C GLU A 204 1.62 11.07 -1.68
N SER A 205 1.12 9.95 -2.18
CA SER A 205 1.76 8.63 -2.02
C SER A 205 2.24 8.07 -3.35
N HIS A 206 3.28 7.26 -3.26
CA HIS A 206 4.02 6.72 -4.39
C HIS A 206 4.12 5.21 -4.23
N PHE A 207 3.94 4.50 -5.33
CA PHE A 207 4.04 3.05 -5.42
C PHE A 207 4.97 2.71 -6.57
N ASP A 208 6.07 2.03 -6.28
CA ASP A 208 7.03 1.54 -7.29
C ASP A 208 7.08 0.02 -7.22
N MET A 209 6.73 -0.65 -8.32
CA MET A 209 6.65 -2.10 -8.41
C MET A 209 7.86 -2.67 -9.16
N GLY A 210 9.05 -2.17 -8.82
CA GLY A 210 10.33 -2.61 -9.37
C GLY A 210 10.80 -1.82 -10.59
N LYS A 211 10.26 -0.61 -10.81
CA LYS A 211 10.76 0.33 -11.82
C LYS A 211 12.10 0.91 -11.40
N GLU A 212 12.26 1.17 -10.11
CA GLU A 212 13.50 1.70 -9.55
C GLU A 212 14.61 0.63 -9.47
N ASN A 213 14.27 -0.58 -8.99
CA ASN A 213 15.18 -1.72 -8.87
C ASN A 213 14.36 -3.02 -8.82
N SER A 214 14.82 -4.11 -9.45
CA SER A 214 14.08 -5.37 -9.49
C SER A 214 14.13 -6.21 -8.19
N ASN A 215 14.92 -5.81 -7.19
CA ASN A 215 15.07 -6.53 -5.92
C ASN A 215 14.07 -6.09 -4.84
N TYR A 216 13.40 -4.95 -5.05
CA TYR A 216 12.41 -4.43 -4.12
C TYR A 216 11.29 -3.68 -4.83
N TYR A 217 10.13 -3.66 -4.19
CA TYR A 217 9.06 -2.73 -4.49
C TYR A 217 8.81 -1.88 -3.26
N TYR A 218 8.25 -0.69 -3.42
CA TYR A 218 7.99 0.19 -2.27
C TYR A 218 6.66 0.91 -2.39
N PHE A 219 6.18 1.33 -1.22
CA PHE A 219 5.17 2.36 -1.10
C PHE A 219 5.65 3.42 -0.10
N GLY A 220 5.36 4.67 -0.38
CA GLY A 220 5.79 5.78 0.45
C GLY A 220 4.90 7.00 0.29
N ALA A 221 5.08 7.99 1.16
CA ALA A 221 4.35 9.25 1.10
C ALA A 221 5.26 10.42 1.43
N LYS A 222 4.93 11.58 0.83
CA LYS A 222 5.61 12.86 1.11
C LYS A 222 5.46 13.28 2.57
N ASP A 223 4.37 12.89 3.24
CA ASP A 223 4.12 13.19 4.66
C ASP A 223 3.08 12.23 5.27
N GLY A 224 2.70 12.47 6.53
CA GLY A 224 1.66 11.72 7.25
C GLY A 224 2.21 10.62 8.14
N ASN A 225 1.32 9.77 8.63
CA ASN A 225 1.69 8.59 9.42
C ASN A 225 2.02 7.41 8.49
N LEU A 226 2.79 6.46 9.02
CA LEU A 226 2.80 5.12 8.45
C LEU A 226 1.56 4.41 8.99
N ASP A 227 0.57 4.17 8.13
CA ASP A 227 -0.63 3.41 8.45
C ASP A 227 -0.92 2.50 7.26
N TYR A 228 -0.72 1.20 7.41
CA TYR A 228 -1.04 0.25 6.35
C TYR A 228 -1.61 -1.05 6.89
N TYR A 229 -2.42 -1.68 6.05
CA TYR A 229 -3.03 -2.97 6.28
C TYR A 229 -2.37 -4.00 5.39
N PHE A 230 -1.94 -5.10 5.99
CA PHE A 230 -1.66 -6.33 5.26
C PHE A 230 -2.91 -7.21 5.27
N ILE A 231 -3.27 -7.76 4.11
CA ILE A 231 -4.48 -8.57 3.93
C ILE A 231 -4.08 -9.88 3.27
N TYR A 232 -4.24 -10.99 3.98
CA TYR A 232 -3.96 -12.32 3.44
C TYR A 232 -5.21 -13.01 2.87
N GLY A 233 -5.19 -13.29 1.58
CA GLY A 233 -6.25 -14.06 0.92
C GLY A 233 -5.66 -14.83 -0.24
N PRO A 234 -5.48 -16.16 -0.16
CA PRO A 234 -4.80 -16.93 -1.22
C PRO A 234 -5.44 -16.72 -2.60
N GLU A 235 -6.73 -16.37 -2.64
CA GLU A 235 -7.42 -15.89 -3.82
C GLU A 235 -7.62 -14.37 -3.77
N VAL A 236 -7.45 -13.69 -4.91
CA VAL A 236 -7.69 -12.25 -5.07
C VAL A 236 -9.09 -11.85 -4.60
N SER A 237 -10.11 -12.70 -4.81
CA SER A 237 -11.48 -12.51 -4.32
C SER A 237 -11.56 -12.34 -2.80
N LYS A 238 -10.77 -13.10 -2.04
CA LYS A 238 -10.68 -13.01 -0.58
C LYS A 238 -9.99 -11.72 -0.16
N VAL A 239 -8.90 -11.34 -0.83
CA VAL A 239 -8.22 -10.06 -0.56
C VAL A 239 -9.19 -8.88 -0.76
N VAL A 240 -9.95 -8.88 -1.85
CA VAL A 240 -10.95 -7.83 -2.14
C VAL A 240 -12.10 -7.86 -1.14
N ASN A 241 -12.58 -9.05 -0.73
CA ASN A 241 -13.62 -9.16 0.29
C ASN A 241 -13.17 -8.56 1.63
N GLU A 242 -11.95 -8.87 2.08
CA GLU A 242 -11.40 -8.28 3.31
C GLU A 242 -11.17 -6.77 3.18
N TYR A 243 -10.67 -6.30 2.04
CA TYR A 243 -10.54 -4.87 1.77
C TYR A 243 -11.88 -4.13 1.86
N THR A 244 -12.93 -4.68 1.24
CA THR A 244 -14.29 -4.09 1.31
C THR A 244 -14.97 -4.26 2.68
N ASN A 245 -14.56 -5.24 3.50
CA ASN A 245 -14.98 -5.30 4.90
C ASN A 245 -14.38 -4.14 5.71
N LEU A 246 -13.16 -3.68 5.37
CA LEU A 246 -12.52 -2.53 6.00
C LEU A 246 -13.11 -1.20 5.51
N THR A 247 -13.30 -1.05 4.20
CA THR A 247 -13.65 0.25 3.59
C THR A 247 -15.14 0.41 3.24
N GLY A 248 -15.94 -0.62 3.51
CA GLY A 248 -17.36 -0.67 3.14
C GLY A 248 -17.62 -1.40 1.82
N LYS A 249 -18.76 -2.11 1.77
CA LYS A 249 -19.25 -2.78 0.57
C LYS A 249 -20.15 -1.84 -0.23
N THR A 250 -19.94 -1.78 -1.54
CA THR A 250 -20.77 -0.99 -2.45
C THR A 250 -22.22 -1.51 -2.41
N PRO A 251 -23.23 -0.67 -2.14
CA PRO A 251 -24.61 -1.09 -2.21
C PRO A 251 -24.99 -1.44 -3.65
N LEU A 252 -25.95 -2.35 -3.81
CA LEU A 252 -26.47 -2.68 -5.14
C LEU A 252 -27.08 -1.40 -5.75
N PRO A 253 -26.63 -0.97 -6.94
CA PRO A 253 -27.21 0.21 -7.58
C PRO A 253 -28.63 -0.11 -8.06
N GLN A 254 -29.46 0.91 -8.26
CA GLN A 254 -30.81 0.72 -8.80
C GLN A 254 -30.74 0.07 -10.19
N VAL A 255 -31.58 -0.93 -10.47
CA VAL A 255 -31.47 -1.77 -11.68
C VAL A 255 -31.39 -0.97 -12.98
N TRP A 256 -32.13 0.14 -13.08
CA TRP A 256 -32.14 1.01 -14.28
C TRP A 256 -30.77 1.65 -14.57
N THR A 257 -29.88 1.79 -13.57
CA THR A 257 -28.52 2.33 -13.76
C THR A 257 -27.62 1.42 -14.60
N LEU A 258 -27.94 0.12 -14.67
CA LEU A 258 -27.23 -0.90 -15.46
C LEU A 258 -27.69 -0.91 -16.93
N GLY A 259 -28.71 -0.13 -17.27
CA GLY A 259 -29.16 0.06 -18.65
C GLY A 259 -28.24 0.98 -19.45
N TYR A 260 -28.61 1.23 -20.70
CA TYR A 260 -27.92 2.19 -21.56
C TYR A 260 -28.10 3.63 -21.04
N GLN A 261 -27.00 4.39 -21.02
CA GLN A 261 -26.99 5.79 -20.60
C GLN A 261 -26.55 6.68 -21.77
N TYR A 262 -27.28 7.77 -22.00
CA TYR A 262 -26.96 8.77 -23.02
C TYR A 262 -26.61 10.11 -22.36
N ASN A 263 -25.48 10.71 -22.74
CA ASN A 263 -25.01 12.00 -22.23
C ASN A 263 -24.24 12.77 -23.33
N GLN A 264 -24.30 14.10 -23.30
CA GLN A 264 -23.53 15.01 -24.15
C GLN A 264 -22.89 16.12 -23.30
N LEU A 265 -21.57 16.30 -23.44
CA LEU A 265 -20.74 17.16 -22.59
C LEU A 265 -21.17 18.65 -22.59
N GLN A 266 -21.74 19.16 -23.69
CA GLN A 266 -22.20 20.56 -23.81
C GLN A 266 -23.66 20.79 -23.38
N GLY A 267 -24.32 19.77 -22.82
CA GLY A 267 -25.59 19.90 -22.10
C GLY A 267 -26.85 19.74 -22.94
N HIS A 268 -27.83 19.07 -22.34
CA HIS A 268 -29.24 19.07 -22.71
C HIS A 268 -29.93 20.26 -22.03
N THR A 269 -29.52 21.48 -22.36
CA THR A 269 -30.09 22.70 -21.75
C THR A 269 -31.49 23.03 -22.29
N ASN A 270 -31.90 22.40 -23.39
CA ASN A 270 -33.20 22.58 -24.01
C ASN A 270 -34.03 21.29 -24.01
N LYS A 271 -35.25 21.36 -23.46
CA LYS A 271 -36.23 20.27 -23.36
C LYS A 271 -36.61 19.63 -24.70
N ASN A 272 -36.33 20.31 -25.82
CA ASN A 272 -36.66 19.87 -27.18
C ASN A 272 -35.54 19.08 -27.88
N SER A 273 -34.38 18.87 -27.25
CA SER A 273 -33.21 18.20 -27.85
C SER A 273 -33.27 16.66 -27.86
N LEU A 274 -34.35 16.06 -27.34
CA LEU A 274 -34.54 14.62 -27.18
C LEU A 274 -35.76 14.07 -27.95
N LYS A 275 -36.10 14.64 -29.11
CA LYS A 275 -37.12 14.08 -30.00
C LYS A 275 -36.49 13.36 -31.19
#